data_AF-A0A897MPJ9-F1
#
_entry.id   AF-A0A897MPJ9-F1
#
_cell.length_a   1.000
_cell.length_b   1.000
_cell.length_c   1.000
_cell.angle_alpha   90.00
_cell.angle_beta   90.00
_cell.angle_gamma   90.00
#
_symmetry.space_group_name_H-M   'P 1'
#
loop_
_entity.id
_entity.type
_entity.pdbx_description
1 polymer ?
#
loop_
_entity_poly.entity_id
_entity_poly.type
_entity_poly.pdbx_seq_one_letter_code
_entity_poly.pdbx_strand_id
1 'polypeptide(L)'
;MSDDLVDSVKKSSESSIVDAKQSLDDAVSQYTTLLQLGSTVEIEQARSRLHTAVITLFWRMRGHLVRSDSWDDVSEFDDWDGDVIWSGEHPQTGELVVLTGLSDLDDWVESTATVEQTISGPKFSGKSEQRTITQRLPSDAALSCAQLLSQMYTHYGWDAETDGKLPRDKLGGQA
;
A
#
# COMPACT_ATOMS: atom_id res chain seq x y z
N MET A 1 29.11 10.02 17.35
CA MET A 1 28.63 9.53 16.04
C MET A 1 28.12 10.75 15.32
N SER A 2 28.73 11.06 14.18
CA SER A 2 28.78 12.42 13.61
C SER A 2 27.44 12.85 12.99
N ASP A 3 27.04 14.11 13.21
CA ASP A 3 25.82 14.72 12.66
C ASP A 3 25.62 14.48 11.15
N ASP A 4 26.73 14.41 10.38
CA ASP A 4 26.72 14.11 8.94
C ASP A 4 26.03 12.77 8.58
N LEU A 5 26.16 11.74 9.43
CA LEU A 5 25.55 10.44 9.19
C LEU A 5 24.03 10.49 9.44
N VAL A 6 23.61 11.25 10.45
CA VAL A 6 22.18 11.43 10.78
C VAL A 6 21.47 12.23 9.69
N ASP A 7 22.11 13.28 9.18
CA ASP A 7 21.55 14.09 8.09
C ASP A 7 21.49 13.32 6.77
N SER A 8 22.47 12.45 6.49
CA SER A 8 22.45 11.59 5.31
C SER A 8 21.32 10.55 5.36
N VAL A 9 21.08 9.93 6.52
CA VAL A 9 20.01 8.94 6.70
C VAL A 9 18.64 9.61 6.56
N LYS A 10 18.46 10.80 7.14
CA LYS A 10 17.23 11.58 6.99
C LYS A 10 16.93 11.92 5.53
N LYS A 11 17.88 12.48 4.79
CA LYS A 11 17.71 12.80 3.36
C LYS A 11 17.43 11.58 2.50
N SER A 12 18.00 10.43 2.85
CA SER A 12 17.70 9.17 2.14
C SER A 12 16.27 8.69 2.42
N SER A 13 15.80 8.83 3.67
CA SER A 13 14.42 8.50 4.04
C SER A 13 13.42 9.44 3.38
N GLU A 14 13.70 10.74 3.38
CA GLU A 14 12.95 11.79 2.68
C GLU A 14 12.68 11.43 1.22
N SER A 15 13.76 11.30 0.45
CA SER A 15 13.69 10.98 -0.96
C SER A 15 12.87 9.72 -1.17
N SER A 16 13.11 8.68 -0.35
CA SER A 16 12.41 7.41 -0.50
C SER A 16 10.90 7.50 -0.30
N ILE A 17 10.38 8.39 0.55
CA ILE A 17 8.94 8.53 0.77
C ILE A 17 8.34 9.41 -0.34
N VAL A 18 9.00 10.52 -0.68
CA VAL A 18 8.57 11.42 -1.76
C VAL A 18 8.51 10.68 -3.10
N ASP A 19 9.55 9.89 -3.41
CA ASP A 19 9.60 9.07 -4.63
C ASP A 19 8.49 8.00 -4.64
N ALA A 20 8.20 7.39 -3.49
CA ALA A 20 7.11 6.42 -3.37
C ALA A 20 5.74 7.08 -3.56
N LYS A 21 5.54 8.30 -3.04
CA LYS A 21 4.30 9.06 -3.23
C LYS A 21 4.10 9.45 -4.69
N GLN A 22 5.15 9.95 -5.34
CA GLN A 22 5.10 10.25 -6.77
C GLN A 22 4.78 9.00 -7.60
N SER A 23 5.40 7.86 -7.28
CA SER A 23 5.11 6.59 -7.94
C SER A 23 3.66 6.15 -7.76
N LEU A 24 3.04 6.43 -6.61
CA LEU A 24 1.62 6.16 -6.40
C LEU A 24 0.73 7.05 -7.28
N ASP A 25 1.01 8.34 -7.34
CA ASP A 25 0.24 9.29 -8.15
C ASP A 25 0.32 8.96 -9.64
N ASP A 26 1.52 8.63 -10.12
CA ASP A 26 1.74 8.19 -11.50
C ASP A 26 0.97 6.89 -11.81
N ALA A 27 0.97 5.93 -10.88
CA ALA A 27 0.27 4.67 -11.05
C ALA A 27 -1.26 4.84 -11.06
N VAL A 28 -1.81 5.69 -10.20
CA VAL A 28 -3.24 6.05 -10.19
C VAL A 28 -3.62 6.73 -11.50
N SER A 29 -2.86 7.74 -11.93
CA SER A 29 -3.09 8.47 -13.19
C SER A 29 -3.03 7.54 -14.41
N GLN A 30 -2.01 6.67 -14.46
CA GLN A 30 -1.88 5.69 -15.53
C GLN A 30 -3.05 4.70 -15.56
N TYR A 31 -3.44 4.16 -14.40
CA TYR A 31 -4.52 3.18 -14.30
C TYR A 31 -5.87 3.78 -14.72
N THR A 32 -6.21 4.97 -14.22
CA THR A 32 -7.46 5.67 -14.57
C THR A 32 -7.54 6.01 -16.07
N THR A 33 -6.41 6.39 -16.68
CA THR A 33 -6.34 6.67 -18.13
C THR A 33 -6.56 5.40 -18.95
N LEU A 34 -5.89 4.30 -18.58
CA LEU A 34 -6.00 3.03 -19.30
C LEU A 34 -7.34 2.34 -19.11
N LEU A 35 -8.06 2.60 -18.01
CA LEU A 35 -9.43 2.13 -17.85
C LEU A 35 -10.38 2.68 -18.93
N GLN A 36 -10.11 3.87 -19.47
CA GLN A 36 -10.98 4.51 -20.46
C GLN A 36 -10.62 4.11 -21.90
N LEU A 37 -9.34 3.91 -22.17
CA LEU A 37 -8.81 3.84 -23.55
C LEU A 37 -7.89 2.63 -23.81
N GLY A 38 -7.51 1.91 -22.76
CA GLY A 38 -6.49 0.85 -22.82
C GLY A 38 -7.05 -0.52 -23.17
N SER A 39 -6.16 -1.40 -23.62
CA SER A 39 -6.45 -2.82 -23.77
C SER A 39 -6.47 -3.55 -22.42
N THR A 40 -7.11 -4.72 -22.36
CA THR A 40 -7.14 -5.56 -21.15
C THR A 40 -5.75 -5.87 -20.60
N VAL A 41 -4.76 -6.07 -21.48
CA VAL A 41 -3.38 -6.36 -21.06
C VAL A 41 -2.74 -5.14 -20.40
N GLU A 42 -2.95 -3.95 -20.95
CA GLU A 42 -2.41 -2.70 -20.39
C GLU A 42 -3.07 -2.36 -19.05
N ILE A 43 -4.39 -2.59 -18.94
CA ILE A 43 -5.14 -2.39 -17.69
C ILE A 43 -4.60 -3.33 -16.60
N GLU A 44 -4.34 -4.60 -16.92
CA GLU A 44 -3.80 -5.56 -15.94
C GLU A 44 -2.38 -5.20 -15.50
N GLN A 45 -1.54 -4.73 -16.43
CA GLN A 45 -0.21 -4.22 -16.07
C GLN A 45 -0.29 -2.98 -15.19
N ALA A 46 -1.20 -2.05 -15.49
CA ALA A 46 -1.42 -0.85 -14.69
C ALA A 46 -1.98 -1.18 -13.30
N ARG A 47 -2.88 -2.17 -13.19
CA ARG A 47 -3.35 -2.70 -11.91
C ARG A 47 -2.21 -3.23 -11.05
N SER A 48 -1.31 -4.01 -11.65
CA SER A 48 -0.13 -4.56 -10.95
C SER A 48 0.79 -3.44 -10.44
N ARG A 49 0.99 -2.39 -11.24
CA ARG A 49 1.74 -1.20 -10.82
C ARG A 49 1.07 -0.46 -9.68
N LEU A 50 -0.25 -0.25 -9.77
CA LEU A 50 -1.03 0.42 -8.73
C LEU A 50 -0.95 -0.33 -7.39
N HIS A 51 -1.15 -1.65 -7.40
CA HIS A 51 -0.97 -2.48 -6.20
C HIS A 51 0.45 -2.31 -5.62
N THR A 52 1.49 -2.41 -6.46
CA THR A 52 2.87 -2.28 -6.00
C THR A 52 3.15 -0.90 -5.39
N ALA A 53 2.62 0.17 -5.98
CA ALA A 53 2.82 1.52 -5.50
C ALA A 53 2.10 1.78 -4.16
N VAL A 54 0.87 1.26 -4.00
CA VAL A 54 0.13 1.30 -2.73
C VAL A 54 0.94 0.64 -1.61
N ILE A 55 1.37 -0.60 -1.82
CA ILE A 55 2.18 -1.34 -0.84
C ILE A 55 3.50 -0.62 -0.55
N THR A 56 4.15 -0.09 -1.58
CA THR A 56 5.43 0.62 -1.42
C THR A 56 5.27 1.86 -0.53
N LEU A 57 4.30 2.74 -0.84
CA LEU A 57 4.10 3.94 -0.04
C LEU A 57 3.70 3.62 1.40
N PHE A 58 2.80 2.63 1.60
CA PHE A 58 2.42 2.16 2.92
C PHE A 58 3.65 1.81 3.77
N TRP A 59 4.56 0.97 3.27
CA TRP A 59 5.77 0.59 4.02
C TRP A 59 6.75 1.73 4.23
N ARG A 60 6.91 2.63 3.26
CA ARG A 60 7.80 3.80 3.41
C ARG A 60 7.29 4.75 4.47
N MET A 61 5.98 5.02 4.51
CA MET A 61 5.39 5.86 5.55
C MET A 61 5.42 5.16 6.91
N ARG A 62 5.01 3.89 6.98
CA ARG A 62 5.06 3.12 8.23
C ARG A 62 6.47 3.10 8.83
N GLY A 63 7.49 2.76 8.03
CA GLY A 63 8.88 2.75 8.48
C GLY A 63 9.42 4.14 8.87
N HIS A 64 8.91 5.20 8.27
CA HIS A 64 9.23 6.59 8.64
C HIS A 64 8.66 6.98 10.01
N LEU A 65 7.47 6.48 10.33
CA LEU A 65 6.77 6.75 11.58
C LEU A 65 7.30 5.91 12.75
N VAL A 66 8.02 4.82 12.47
CA VAL A 66 8.73 4.01 13.47
C VAL A 66 10.08 4.68 13.85
N ARG A 67 10.13 5.35 15.00
CA ARG A 67 11.33 5.81 15.72
C ARG A 67 12.24 4.65 16.16
N SER A 68 13.50 5.00 16.37
CA SER A 68 14.58 4.06 16.69
C SER A 68 14.63 3.59 18.15
N ASP A 69 13.84 4.17 19.05
CA ASP A 69 14.00 4.06 20.51
C ASP A 69 12.74 3.63 21.29
N SER A 70 11.59 3.49 20.65
CA SER A 70 10.38 2.88 21.21
C SER A 70 9.73 1.96 20.20
N TRP A 71 8.94 0.98 20.64
CA TRP A 71 7.95 0.39 19.74
C TRP A 71 6.95 1.50 19.43
N ASP A 72 7.08 2.11 18.26
CA ASP A 72 6.24 3.21 17.84
C ASP A 72 4.82 2.74 17.63
N ASP A 73 3.96 3.42 18.36
CA ASP A 73 2.54 3.33 18.18
C ASP A 73 2.18 4.02 16.85
N VAL A 74 2.18 3.24 15.77
CA VAL A 74 1.64 3.63 14.47
C VAL A 74 0.15 3.29 14.35
N SER A 75 -0.54 3.00 15.47
CA SER A 75 -1.98 2.71 15.46
C SER A 75 -2.78 3.84 14.83
N GLU A 76 -2.45 5.12 15.07
CA GLU A 76 -3.15 6.23 14.40
C GLU A 76 -2.97 6.23 12.86
N PHE A 77 -1.90 5.62 12.36
CA PHE A 77 -1.67 5.44 10.92
C PHE A 77 -2.37 4.18 10.37
N ASP A 78 -2.34 3.10 11.13
CA ASP A 78 -2.89 1.79 10.77
C ASP A 78 -4.42 1.70 10.94
N ASP A 79 -4.88 2.14 12.11
CA ASP A 79 -6.26 2.22 12.54
C ASP A 79 -6.89 3.46 11.91
N TRP A 80 -7.37 3.26 10.69
CA TRP A 80 -8.32 4.20 10.11
C TRP A 80 -9.69 3.97 10.76
N ASP A 81 -10.15 4.94 11.54
CA ASP A 81 -11.43 4.91 12.30
C ASP A 81 -12.70 4.87 11.41
N GLY A 82 -12.54 4.70 10.09
CA GLY A 82 -13.62 4.45 9.15
C GLY A 82 -13.79 2.95 8.93
N ASP A 83 -14.89 2.40 9.44
CA ASP A 83 -15.24 0.96 9.49
C ASP A 83 -14.76 0.08 8.33
N VAL A 84 -14.72 0.56 7.08
CA VAL A 84 -14.32 -0.23 5.89
C VAL A 84 -13.71 0.68 4.80
N ILE A 85 -12.49 0.38 4.34
CA ILE A 85 -11.88 1.00 3.14
C ILE A 85 -12.53 0.47 1.86
N TRP A 86 -12.73 -0.84 1.80
CA TRP A 86 -13.33 -1.51 0.66
C TRP A 86 -13.96 -2.85 1.06
N SER A 87 -15.07 -3.21 0.42
CA SER A 87 -15.68 -4.53 0.53
C SER A 87 -16.24 -4.98 -0.81
N GLY A 88 -15.99 -6.23 -1.18
CA GLY A 88 -16.51 -6.82 -2.41
C GLY A 88 -15.91 -8.20 -2.70
N GLU A 89 -16.35 -8.81 -3.79
CA GLU A 89 -15.78 -10.07 -4.26
C GLU A 89 -14.43 -9.84 -4.92
N HIS A 90 -13.43 -10.61 -4.52
CA HIS A 90 -12.09 -10.53 -5.06
C HIS A 90 -12.04 -11.15 -6.47
N PRO A 91 -11.57 -10.42 -7.50
CA PRO A 91 -11.74 -10.84 -8.89
C PRO A 91 -10.92 -12.09 -9.28
N GLN A 92 -9.91 -12.47 -8.48
CA GLN A 92 -9.12 -13.67 -8.74
C GLN A 92 -9.68 -14.92 -8.02
N THR A 93 -10.39 -14.76 -6.91
CA THR A 93 -10.81 -15.88 -6.04
C THR A 93 -12.33 -16.05 -5.97
N GLY A 94 -13.09 -14.99 -6.25
CA GLY A 94 -14.53 -14.94 -6.02
C GLY A 94 -14.91 -14.84 -4.54
N GLU A 95 -13.93 -14.74 -3.64
CA GLU A 95 -14.18 -14.65 -2.20
C GLU A 95 -14.55 -13.22 -1.82
N LEU A 96 -15.49 -13.08 -0.88
CA LEU A 96 -15.79 -11.79 -0.28
C LEU A 96 -14.61 -11.35 0.59
N VAL A 97 -14.06 -10.19 0.28
CA VAL A 97 -12.97 -9.57 1.01
C VAL A 97 -13.45 -8.23 1.56
N VAL A 98 -13.02 -7.92 2.79
CA VAL A 98 -13.24 -6.64 3.45
C VAL A 98 -11.87 -6.13 3.87
N LEU A 99 -11.56 -4.88 3.53
CA LEU A 99 -10.36 -4.18 4.00
C LEU A 99 -10.79 -3.14 5.04
N THR A 100 -10.29 -3.30 6.26
CA THR A 100 -10.60 -2.55 7.47
C THR A 100 -9.35 -1.82 7.91
N GLY A 101 -9.16 -0.60 7.42
CA GLY A 101 -7.96 0.18 7.71
C GLY A 101 -6.71 -0.26 6.91
N LEU A 102 -5.60 0.43 7.17
CA LEU A 102 -4.35 0.22 6.43
C LEU A 102 -3.54 -0.95 6.97
N SER A 103 -3.81 -1.40 8.20
CA SER A 103 -3.22 -2.61 8.79
C SER A 103 -3.42 -3.84 7.91
N ASP A 104 -4.60 -4.00 7.30
CA ASP A 104 -4.91 -5.10 6.38
C ASP A 104 -4.02 -5.14 5.13
N LEU A 105 -3.33 -4.04 4.80
CA LEU A 105 -2.35 -4.03 3.70
C LEU A 105 -1.10 -4.83 4.02
N ASP A 106 -0.73 -4.98 5.30
CA ASP A 106 0.40 -5.82 5.74
C ASP A 106 0.14 -7.28 5.35
N ASP A 107 -1.04 -7.79 5.73
CA ASP A 107 -1.50 -9.14 5.40
C ASP A 107 -1.60 -9.36 3.88
N TRP A 108 -1.90 -8.31 3.12
CA TRP A 108 -2.06 -8.41 1.67
C TRP A 108 -0.75 -8.57 0.89
N VAL A 109 0.41 -8.23 1.47
CA VAL A 109 1.72 -8.35 0.80
C VAL A 109 2.06 -9.81 0.50
N GLU A 110 1.77 -10.68 1.46
CA GLU A 110 2.08 -12.10 1.39
C GLU A 110 0.86 -12.96 1.06
N SER A 111 -0.31 -12.33 0.90
CA SER A 111 -1.55 -13.02 0.60
C SER A 111 -1.43 -13.83 -0.69
N THR A 112 -1.77 -15.12 -0.58
CA THR A 112 -1.84 -16.05 -1.70
C THR A 112 -3.22 -16.70 -1.75
N ALA A 113 -3.66 -17.02 -2.97
CA ALA A 113 -4.90 -17.73 -3.22
C ALA A 113 -4.61 -19.03 -3.95
N THR A 114 -5.33 -20.08 -3.60
CA THR A 114 -5.43 -21.27 -4.45
C THR A 114 -6.61 -21.09 -5.39
N VAL A 115 -6.32 -20.98 -6.68
CA VAL A 115 -7.34 -20.86 -7.73
C VAL A 115 -7.37 -22.11 -8.59
N GLU A 116 -8.57 -22.53 -9.00
CA GLU A 116 -8.72 -23.57 -10.02
C GLU A 116 -8.57 -22.95 -11.40
N GLN A 117 -7.57 -23.40 -12.15
CA GLN A 117 -7.39 -23.03 -13.56
C GLN A 117 -7.71 -24.21 -14.46
N THR A 118 -8.55 -23.95 -15.46
CA THR A 118 -8.77 -24.91 -16.54
C THR A 118 -7.63 -24.82 -17.54
N ILE A 119 -6.84 -25.88 -17.66
CA ILE A 119 -5.75 -25.94 -18.62
C ILE A 119 -6.29 -26.52 -19.92
N SER A 120 -6.13 -25.76 -21.01
CA SER A 120 -6.50 -26.20 -22.36
C SER A 120 -5.25 -26.25 -23.23
N GLY A 121 -4.95 -27.43 -23.76
CA GLY A 121 -3.83 -27.66 -24.66
C GLY A 121 -4.03 -28.91 -25.52
N PRO A 122 -3.19 -29.13 -26.55
CA PRO A 122 -3.37 -30.21 -27.53
C PRO A 122 -3.35 -31.63 -26.93
N LYS A 123 -2.94 -31.79 -25.66
CA LYS A 123 -2.95 -33.06 -24.90
C LYS A 123 -3.81 -33.02 -23.63
N PHE A 124 -4.41 -31.88 -23.29
CA PHE A 124 -5.17 -31.67 -22.07
C PHE A 124 -6.43 -30.89 -22.42
N SER A 125 -7.55 -31.60 -22.54
CA SER A 125 -8.88 -31.00 -22.69
C SER A 125 -9.56 -31.03 -21.32
N GLY A 126 -9.81 -29.87 -20.73
CA GLY A 126 -10.71 -29.71 -19.59
C GLY A 126 -10.21 -30.24 -18.24
N LYS A 127 -8.90 -30.33 -18.00
CA LYS A 127 -8.39 -30.62 -16.65
C LYS A 127 -8.34 -29.32 -15.83
N SER A 128 -8.97 -29.33 -14.66
CA SER A 128 -8.79 -28.30 -13.62
C SER A 128 -7.53 -28.63 -12.84
N GLU A 129 -6.64 -27.65 -12.68
CA GLU A 129 -5.48 -27.72 -11.78
C GLU A 129 -5.58 -26.60 -10.75
N GLN A 130 -5.34 -26.94 -9.48
CA GLN A 130 -5.22 -25.96 -8.42
C GLN A 130 -3.84 -25.31 -8.46
N ARG A 131 -3.80 -23.98 -8.52
CA ARG A 131 -2.57 -23.21 -8.54
C ARG A 131 -2.58 -22.15 -7.46
N THR A 132 -1.50 -22.08 -6.69
CA THR A 132 -1.27 -20.96 -5.77
C THR A 132 -0.76 -19.76 -6.54
N ILE A 133 -1.46 -18.63 -6.41
CA ILE A 133 -1.09 -17.35 -7.01
C ILE A 133 -1.01 -16.29 -5.91
N THR A 134 -0.14 -15.30 -6.05
CA THR A 134 -0.15 -14.11 -5.18
C THR A 134 -1.43 -13.33 -5.43
N GLN A 135 -2.14 -12.99 -4.35
CA GLN A 135 -3.32 -12.13 -4.42
C GLN A 135 -2.87 -10.69 -4.63
N ARG A 136 -3.50 -10.02 -5.59
CA ARG A 136 -3.31 -8.59 -5.82
C ARG A 136 -4.56 -7.88 -5.39
N LEU A 137 -4.40 -6.71 -4.76
CA LEU A 137 -5.54 -5.86 -4.41
C LEU A 137 -6.50 -5.74 -5.62
N PRO A 138 -7.81 -5.91 -5.42
CA PRO A 138 -8.80 -5.48 -6.40
C PRO A 138 -8.52 -4.05 -6.80
N SER A 139 -8.72 -3.70 -8.06
CA SER A 139 -8.37 -2.36 -8.53
C SER A 139 -9.10 -1.25 -7.77
N ASP A 140 -10.38 -1.46 -7.45
CA ASP A 140 -11.17 -0.51 -6.69
C ASP A 140 -10.65 -0.38 -5.25
N ALA A 141 -10.28 -1.50 -4.63
CA ALA A 141 -9.64 -1.51 -3.32
C ALA A 141 -8.31 -0.73 -3.36
N ALA A 142 -7.47 -0.98 -4.37
CA ALA A 142 -6.19 -0.30 -4.53
C ALA A 142 -6.35 1.21 -4.73
N LEU A 143 -7.39 1.65 -5.45
CA LEU A 143 -7.72 3.07 -5.58
C LEU A 143 -8.18 3.69 -4.26
N SER A 144 -9.05 3.01 -3.49
CA SER A 144 -9.47 3.46 -2.16
C SER A 144 -8.27 3.58 -1.20
N CYS A 145 -7.41 2.57 -1.17
CA CYS A 145 -6.17 2.60 -0.38
C CYS A 145 -5.24 3.73 -0.84
N ALA A 146 -5.11 3.97 -2.15
CA ALA A 146 -4.28 5.06 -2.68
C ALA A 146 -4.77 6.45 -2.26
N GLN A 147 -6.09 6.66 -2.25
CA GLN A 147 -6.72 7.89 -1.78
C GLN A 147 -6.44 8.09 -0.29
N LEU A 148 -6.65 7.05 0.51
CA LEU A 148 -6.39 7.11 1.94
C LEU A 148 -4.91 7.37 2.24
N LEU A 149 -3.99 6.61 1.63
CA LEU A 149 -2.56 6.82 1.79
C LEU A 149 -2.11 8.23 1.36
N SER A 150 -2.78 8.84 0.38
CA SER A 150 -2.50 10.23 -0.01
C SER A 150 -2.96 11.24 1.04
N GLN A 151 -4.08 10.98 1.72
CA GLN A 151 -4.52 11.78 2.86
C GLN A 151 -3.55 11.62 4.03
N MET A 152 -3.16 10.38 4.34
CA MET A 152 -2.19 10.08 5.39
C MET A 152 -0.83 10.69 5.07
N TYR A 153 -0.38 10.70 3.81
CA TYR A 153 0.82 11.42 3.39
C TYR A 153 0.70 12.94 3.60
N THR A 154 -0.49 13.52 3.43
CA THR A 154 -0.69 14.95 3.71
C THR A 154 -0.58 15.25 5.20
N HIS A 155 -0.96 14.31 6.06
CA HIS A 155 -0.95 14.45 7.52
C HIS A 155 0.37 14.04 8.18
N TYR A 156 1.05 13.04 7.62
CA TYR A 156 2.17 12.32 8.22
C TYR A 156 3.35 12.13 7.26
N GLY A 157 3.26 12.66 6.04
CA GLY A 157 4.32 12.61 5.04
C GLY A 157 5.53 13.43 5.46
N TRP A 158 6.56 13.41 4.60
CA TRP A 158 7.88 13.87 5.00
C TRP A 158 7.95 15.34 5.45
N ASP A 159 7.24 16.22 4.76
CA ASP A 159 7.20 17.66 5.01
C ASP A 159 5.93 18.10 5.75
N ALA A 160 5.06 17.15 6.15
CA ALA A 160 3.85 17.48 6.87
C ALA A 160 4.21 18.28 8.11
N GLU A 161 3.55 19.43 8.29
CA GLU A 161 3.56 20.15 9.56
C GLU A 161 2.88 19.22 10.56
N THR A 162 3.68 18.32 11.14
CA THR A 162 3.26 17.58 12.32
C THR A 162 2.77 18.64 13.27
N ASP A 163 1.48 18.64 13.61
CA ASP A 163 0.81 19.63 14.44
C ASP A 163 1.37 19.58 15.87
N GLY A 164 2.68 19.78 16.07
CA GLY A 164 3.49 19.50 17.27
C GLY A 164 3.36 18.09 17.88
N LYS A 165 2.39 17.29 17.42
CA LYS A 165 1.75 16.19 18.14
C LYS A 165 1.95 14.81 17.53
N LEU A 166 2.83 14.66 16.53
CA LEU A 166 3.65 13.45 16.53
C LEU A 166 4.85 13.73 17.45
N PRO A 167 5.28 12.77 18.29
CA PRO A 167 5.75 12.99 19.66
C PRO A 167 7.08 13.76 19.77
N ARG A 168 7.07 15.06 19.45
CA ARG A 168 8.11 16.01 19.85
C ARG A 168 7.69 16.80 21.09
N ASP A 169 6.40 17.04 21.28
CA ASP A 169 5.93 17.96 22.34
C ASP A 169 5.55 17.32 23.68
N LYS A 170 5.95 16.08 23.96
CA LYS A 170 5.91 15.50 25.33
C LYS A 170 7.27 15.39 26.01
N LEU A 171 8.27 16.17 25.59
CA LEU A 171 9.51 16.34 26.37
C LEU A 171 9.80 17.82 26.64
N GLY A 172 8.77 18.51 27.13
CA GLY A 172 8.96 19.44 28.24
C GLY A 172 8.50 18.77 29.54
N GLY A 173 9.41 18.13 30.28
CA GLY A 173 9.18 17.84 31.70
C GLY A 173 9.70 16.51 32.24
N GLN A 174 10.81 16.60 32.99
CA GLN A 174 11.33 15.67 34.01
C GLN A 174 12.00 14.40 33.46
N ALA A 175 13.28 14.11 33.73
CA ALA A 175 14.09 14.36 34.93
C ALA A 175 15.50 14.88 34.60
#